data_AF-A0AA86MJY7-F1
#
_entry.id   AF-A0AA86MJY7-F1
#
_cell.length_a   1.000
_cell.length_b   1.000
_cell.length_c   1.000
_cell.angle_alpha   90.00
_cell.angle_beta   90.00
_cell.angle_gamma   90.00
#
_symmetry.space_group_name_H-M   'P 1'
#
loop_
_entity.id
_entity.type
_entity.pdbx_description
1 polymer ?
#
loop_
_entity_poly.entity_id
_entity_poly.type
_entity_poly.pdbx_seq_one_letter_code
_entity_poly.pdbx_strand_id
1 'polypeptide(L)'
;MADVQKELQKIRGIGEVLAKRLAEAGHDTFGKIAAAGEEGLRAIKGMNPRSVASIVAQAAELAEGKAEDRARRVEELKAAALTLREQVEGVARTVRERFADELEKKTARRVEKEFLKVVTTLEKVEGKIGRRVKRAGKGLAKAEKRLAGLADTGLKEVEQGLRRTRKALKRVLA
;
A
#
# COMPACT_ATOMS: atom_id res chain seq x y z
N MET A 1 -10.17 6.53 -16.70
CA MET A 1 -11.52 7.15 -16.78
C MET A 1 -12.65 6.15 -16.61
N ALA A 2 -12.57 4.93 -17.17
CA ALA A 2 -13.63 3.91 -17.04
C ALA A 2 -13.84 3.41 -15.59
N ASP A 3 -12.79 3.31 -14.79
CA ASP A 3 -12.91 2.85 -13.38
C ASP A 3 -13.72 3.83 -12.52
N VAL A 4 -13.53 5.14 -12.73
CA VAL A 4 -14.27 6.19 -12.01
C VAL A 4 -15.76 6.09 -12.30
N GLN A 5 -16.13 5.95 -13.58
CA GLN A 5 -17.54 5.85 -13.98
C GLN A 5 -18.21 4.60 -13.40
N LYS A 6 -17.52 3.46 -13.37
CA LYS A 6 -18.02 2.23 -12.75
C LYS A 6 -18.13 2.32 -11.24
N GLU A 7 -17.23 3.05 -10.59
CA GLU A 7 -17.36 3.32 -9.15
C GLU A 7 -18.57 4.19 -8.85
N LEU A 8 -18.77 5.27 -9.61
CA LEU A 8 -19.93 6.16 -9.42
C LEU A 8 -21.27 5.44 -9.66
N GLN A 9 -21.31 4.48 -10.58
CA GLN A 9 -22.49 3.64 -10.84
C GLN A 9 -22.90 2.73 -9.66
N LYS A 10 -22.05 2.57 -8.62
CA LYS A 10 -22.43 1.82 -7.43
C LYS A 10 -23.52 2.52 -6.61
N ILE A 11 -23.68 3.83 -6.77
CA ILE A 11 -24.75 4.58 -6.11
C ILE A 11 -26.05 4.36 -6.86
N ARG A 12 -27.10 3.93 -6.15
CA ARG A 12 -28.42 3.71 -6.74
C ARG A 12 -28.98 5.06 -7.21
N GLY A 13 -29.25 5.16 -8.51
CA GLY A 13 -29.72 6.39 -9.15
C GLY A 13 -28.67 7.10 -10.02
N ILE A 14 -27.40 6.65 -10.01
CA ILE A 14 -26.37 7.15 -10.93
C ILE A 14 -26.18 6.13 -12.07
N GLY A 15 -26.76 6.44 -13.22
CA GLY A 15 -26.52 5.69 -14.47
C GLY A 15 -25.22 6.09 -15.17
N GLU A 16 -24.87 5.38 -16.23
CA GLU A 16 -23.62 5.60 -16.98
C GLU A 16 -23.46 7.04 -17.52
N VAL A 17 -24.55 7.64 -17.98
CA VAL A 17 -24.57 9.03 -18.50
C VAL A 17 -24.36 10.05 -17.37
N LEU A 18 -24.98 9.83 -16.20
CA LEU A 18 -24.79 10.68 -15.02
C LEU A 18 -23.38 10.54 -14.45
N ALA A 19 -22.84 9.31 -14.41
CA ALA A 19 -21.47 9.05 -13.99
C ALA A 19 -20.43 9.76 -14.87
N LYS A 20 -20.66 9.82 -16.19
CA LYS A 20 -19.82 10.61 -17.11
C LYS A 20 -19.88 12.09 -16.80
N ARG A 21 -21.08 12.66 -16.65
CA ARG A 21 -21.27 14.09 -16.35
C ARG A 21 -20.70 14.50 -14.99
N LEU A 22 -20.84 13.64 -13.98
CA LEU A 22 -20.23 13.83 -12.66
C LEU A 22 -18.70 13.84 -12.74
N ALA A 23 -18.11 12.92 -13.50
CA ALA A 23 -16.68 12.88 -13.72
C ALA A 23 -16.17 14.11 -14.50
N GLU A 24 -16.91 14.56 -15.51
CA GLU A 24 -16.62 15.78 -16.28
C GLU A 24 -16.74 17.06 -15.44
N ALA A 25 -17.70 17.10 -14.50
CA ALA A 25 -17.86 18.17 -13.53
C ALA A 25 -16.81 18.14 -12.39
N GLY A 26 -15.87 17.16 -12.41
CA GLY A 26 -14.81 17.04 -11.41
C GLY A 26 -15.18 16.29 -10.14
N HIS A 27 -16.41 15.76 -10.04
CA HIS A 27 -16.88 14.89 -8.96
C HIS A 27 -16.50 13.42 -9.24
N ASP A 28 -15.20 13.18 -9.38
CA ASP A 28 -14.61 11.88 -9.71
C ASP A 28 -14.57 10.87 -8.55
N THR A 29 -15.04 11.23 -7.36
CA THR A 29 -14.96 10.40 -6.15
C THR A 29 -16.17 10.60 -5.25
N PHE A 30 -16.55 9.54 -4.51
CA PHE A 30 -17.66 9.59 -3.56
C PHE A 30 -17.52 10.71 -2.52
N GLY A 31 -16.30 10.97 -2.04
CA GLY A 31 -16.04 12.07 -1.11
C GLY A 31 -16.29 13.45 -1.72
N LYS A 32 -15.98 13.65 -3.01
CA LYS A 32 -16.29 14.91 -3.71
C LYS A 32 -17.78 15.06 -4.00
N ILE A 33 -18.52 13.96 -4.13
CA ILE A 33 -19.98 13.97 -4.27
C ILE A 33 -20.63 14.33 -2.93
N ALA A 34 -20.20 13.68 -1.85
CA ALA A 34 -20.67 13.99 -0.50
C ALA A 34 -20.36 15.45 -0.11
N ALA A 35 -19.16 15.94 -0.44
CA ALA A 35 -18.74 17.31 -0.15
C ALA A 35 -19.44 18.38 -1.01
N ALA A 36 -19.81 18.04 -2.25
CA ALA A 36 -20.59 18.93 -3.11
C ALA A 36 -22.02 19.13 -2.60
N GLY A 37 -22.49 18.23 -1.74
CA GLY A 37 -23.80 18.30 -1.11
C GLY A 37 -24.96 18.28 -2.12
N GLU A 38 -26.15 18.64 -1.65
CA GLU A 38 -27.33 18.63 -2.51
C GLU A 38 -27.30 19.73 -3.59
N GLU A 39 -26.72 20.89 -3.26
CA GLU A 39 -26.68 22.05 -4.15
C GLU A 39 -25.77 21.82 -5.35
N GLY A 40 -24.59 21.23 -5.14
CA GLY A 40 -23.65 20.90 -6.21
C GLY A 40 -24.18 19.79 -7.13
N LEU A 41 -24.94 18.84 -6.58
CA LEU A 41 -25.55 17.77 -7.37
C LEU A 41 -26.78 18.23 -8.14
N ARG A 42 -27.62 19.12 -7.57
CA ARG A 42 -28.77 19.70 -8.26
C ARG A 42 -28.37 20.54 -9.49
N ALA A 43 -27.17 21.11 -9.49
CA ALA A 43 -26.63 21.85 -10.63
C ALA A 43 -26.31 20.95 -11.85
N ILE A 44 -26.24 19.63 -11.69
CA ILE A 44 -25.89 18.70 -12.77
C ILE A 44 -27.12 18.36 -13.60
N LYS A 45 -27.01 18.62 -14.91
CA LYS A 45 -28.10 18.43 -15.88
C LYS A 45 -28.58 16.96 -15.90
N GLY A 46 -29.86 16.75 -15.62
CA GLY A 46 -30.52 15.44 -15.66
C GLY A 46 -30.57 14.69 -14.33
N MET A 47 -30.20 15.33 -13.21
CA MET A 47 -30.30 14.74 -11.88
C MET A 47 -31.70 14.97 -11.30
N ASN A 48 -32.30 13.92 -10.69
CA ASN A 48 -33.61 14.03 -10.08
C ASN A 48 -33.49 14.65 -8.66
N PRO A 49 -34.09 15.82 -8.38
CA PRO A 49 -33.94 16.52 -7.11
C PRO A 49 -34.33 15.69 -5.89
N ARG A 50 -35.30 14.76 -6.04
CA ARG A 50 -35.75 13.89 -4.94
C ARG A 50 -34.77 12.79 -4.61
N SER A 51 -33.95 12.35 -5.57
CA SER A 51 -32.93 11.32 -5.32
C SER A 51 -31.59 11.91 -4.87
N VAL A 52 -31.38 13.23 -4.99
CA VAL A 52 -30.11 13.87 -4.62
C VAL A 52 -29.74 13.62 -3.16
N ALA A 53 -30.67 13.81 -2.21
CA ALA A 53 -30.43 13.54 -0.80
C ALA A 53 -29.99 12.08 -0.55
N SER A 54 -30.67 11.12 -1.19
CA SER A 54 -30.32 9.69 -1.09
C SER A 54 -28.96 9.38 -1.72
N ILE A 55 -28.63 10.01 -2.85
CA ILE A 55 -27.34 9.87 -3.55
C ILE A 55 -26.21 10.42 -2.69
N VAL A 56 -26.39 11.59 -2.07
CA VAL A 56 -25.39 12.21 -1.18
C VAL A 56 -25.17 11.34 0.06
N ALA A 57 -26.24 10.83 0.68
CA ALA A 57 -26.14 9.92 1.81
C ALA A 57 -25.40 8.62 1.46
N GLN A 58 -25.77 7.97 0.35
CA GLN A 58 -25.06 6.78 -0.15
C GLN A 58 -23.61 7.06 -0.52
N ALA A 59 -23.32 8.23 -1.11
CA ALA A 59 -21.96 8.63 -1.43
C ALA A 59 -21.12 8.85 -0.15
N ALA A 60 -21.71 9.43 0.90
CA ALA A 60 -21.06 9.59 2.19
C ALA A 60 -20.74 8.23 2.83
N GLU A 61 -21.72 7.33 2.88
CA GLU A 61 -21.55 5.97 3.43
C GLU A 61 -20.49 5.17 2.66
N LEU A 62 -20.51 5.23 1.32
CA LEU A 62 -19.51 4.57 0.48
C LEU A 62 -18.12 5.22 0.59
N ALA A 63 -18.05 6.53 0.83
CA ALA A 63 -16.79 7.23 1.06
C ALA A 63 -16.18 6.83 2.41
N GLU A 64 -17.02 6.73 3.45
CA GLU A 64 -16.65 6.29 4.78
C GLU A 64 -16.18 4.84 4.78
N GLY A 65 -16.96 3.92 4.20
CA GLY A 65 -16.55 2.51 4.06
C GLY A 65 -15.24 2.33 3.28
N LYS A 66 -15.02 3.11 2.21
CA LYS A 66 -13.72 3.11 1.50
C LYS A 66 -12.58 3.68 2.34
N ALA A 67 -12.84 4.67 3.18
CA ALA A 67 -11.84 5.24 4.07
C ALA A 67 -11.46 4.24 5.17
N GLU A 68 -12.44 3.55 5.76
CA GLU A 68 -12.22 2.47 6.72
C GLU A 68 -11.46 1.30 6.11
N ASP A 69 -11.87 0.80 4.93
CA ASP A 69 -11.16 -0.26 4.22
C ASP A 69 -9.72 0.12 3.92
N ARG A 70 -9.49 1.39 3.55
CA ARG A 70 -8.14 1.90 3.33
C ARG A 70 -7.35 1.95 4.63
N ALA A 71 -7.95 2.38 5.73
CA ALA A 71 -7.30 2.41 7.04
C ALA A 71 -6.93 0.99 7.49
N ARG A 72 -7.85 0.03 7.39
CA ARG A 72 -7.60 -1.39 7.68
C ARG A 72 -6.43 -1.94 6.87
N ARG A 73 -6.42 -1.70 5.55
CA ARG A 73 -5.29 -2.11 4.69
C ARG A 73 -3.97 -1.44 5.07
N VAL A 74 -3.99 -0.20 5.54
CA VAL A 74 -2.77 0.48 6.02
C VAL A 74 -2.25 -0.19 7.28
N GLU A 75 -3.12 -0.52 8.23
CA GLU A 75 -2.74 -1.22 9.46
C GLU A 75 -2.22 -2.64 9.17
N GLU A 76 -2.89 -3.40 8.29
CA GLU A 76 -2.39 -4.71 7.82
C GLU A 76 -0.98 -4.61 7.22
N LEU A 77 -0.72 -3.57 6.42
CA LEU A 77 0.60 -3.36 5.82
C LEU A 77 1.65 -2.93 6.83
N LYS A 78 1.28 -2.19 7.88
CA LYS A 78 2.19 -1.88 8.98
C LYS A 78 2.53 -3.13 9.78
N ALA A 79 1.55 -3.98 10.08
CA ALA A 79 1.77 -5.26 10.72
C ALA A 79 2.70 -6.15 9.86
N ALA A 80 2.47 -6.23 8.56
CA ALA A 80 3.34 -6.97 7.64
C ALA A 80 4.77 -6.40 7.58
N ALA A 81 4.94 -5.07 7.66
CA ALA A 81 6.26 -4.45 7.73
C ALA A 81 6.98 -4.81 9.04
N LEU A 82 6.26 -4.84 10.16
CA LEU A 82 6.81 -5.25 11.45
C LEU A 82 7.26 -6.72 11.44
N THR A 83 6.42 -7.63 10.93
CA THR A 83 6.79 -9.03 10.75
C THR A 83 8.01 -9.19 9.83
N LEU A 84 8.08 -8.41 8.74
CA LEU A 84 9.23 -8.43 7.85
C LEU A 84 10.51 -7.98 8.56
N ARG A 85 10.41 -6.98 9.44
CA ARG A 85 11.54 -6.51 10.25
C ARG A 85 12.02 -7.61 11.20
N GLU A 86 11.11 -8.26 11.92
CA GLU A 86 11.42 -9.38 12.81
C GLU A 86 12.10 -10.53 12.05
N GLN A 87 11.62 -10.86 10.84
CA GLN A 87 12.26 -11.85 9.97
C GLN A 87 13.69 -11.43 9.60
N VAL A 88 13.93 -10.17 9.23
CA VAL A 88 15.26 -9.66 8.91
C VAL A 88 16.20 -9.76 10.11
N GLU A 89 15.72 -9.40 11.30
CA GLU A 89 16.48 -9.50 12.54
C GLU A 89 16.75 -10.96 12.92
N GLY A 90 15.79 -11.86 12.73
CA GLY A 90 15.96 -13.31 12.90
C GLY A 90 17.04 -13.88 11.99
N VAL A 91 17.00 -13.56 10.69
CA VAL A 91 18.05 -13.96 9.74
C VAL A 91 19.41 -13.38 10.16
N ALA A 92 19.47 -12.15 10.68
CA ALA A 92 20.72 -11.57 11.16
C ALA A 92 21.28 -12.33 12.38
N ARG A 93 20.44 -12.76 13.32
CA ARG A 93 20.85 -13.59 14.46
C ARG A 93 21.39 -14.94 14.00
N THR A 94 20.63 -15.66 13.15
CA THR A 94 21.05 -16.96 12.62
C THR A 94 22.36 -16.86 11.84
N VAL A 95 22.56 -15.78 11.06
CA VAL A 95 23.83 -15.55 10.35
C VAL A 95 24.98 -15.32 11.33
N ARG A 96 24.77 -14.55 12.41
CA ARG A 96 25.81 -14.32 13.42
C ARG A 96 26.18 -15.60 14.17
N GLU A 97 25.20 -16.44 14.49
CA GLU A 97 25.42 -17.72 15.17
C GLU A 97 26.13 -18.73 14.27
N ARG A 98 25.67 -18.92 13.03
CA ARG A 98 26.21 -19.94 12.10
C ARG A 98 27.56 -19.57 11.51
N PHE A 99 27.84 -18.28 11.39
CA PHE A 99 29.06 -17.77 10.79
C PHE A 99 29.93 -17.03 11.81
N ALA A 100 29.80 -17.35 13.10
CA ALA A 100 30.57 -16.74 14.18
C ALA A 100 32.09 -16.80 13.91
N ASP A 101 32.58 -17.96 13.47
CA ASP A 101 33.99 -18.20 13.14
C ASP A 101 34.44 -17.51 11.84
N GLU A 102 33.50 -16.99 11.04
CA GLU A 102 33.74 -16.30 9.78
C GLU A 102 33.48 -14.78 9.85
N LEU A 103 33.18 -14.24 11.03
CA LEU A 103 32.83 -12.82 11.23
C LEU A 103 33.95 -11.86 10.83
N GLU A 104 35.21 -12.31 10.85
CA GLU A 104 36.35 -11.50 10.38
C GLU A 104 36.43 -11.40 8.85
N LYS A 105 35.70 -12.24 8.11
CA LYS A 105 35.73 -12.23 6.65
C LYS A 105 35.00 -10.99 6.10
N LYS A 106 35.56 -10.43 5.02
CA LYS A 106 34.99 -9.28 4.28
C LYS A 106 33.52 -9.48 3.87
N THR A 107 33.10 -10.73 3.66
CA THR A 107 31.72 -11.10 3.30
C THR A 107 30.76 -10.89 4.47
N ALA A 108 31.13 -11.26 5.70
CA ALA A 108 30.30 -11.04 6.90
C ALA A 108 30.03 -9.54 7.11
N ARG A 109 31.07 -8.70 7.02
CA ARG A 109 30.93 -7.23 7.09
C ARG A 109 30.00 -6.65 6.00
N ARG A 110 30.00 -7.24 4.80
CA ARG A 110 29.08 -6.84 3.71
C ARG A 110 27.64 -7.21 4.02
N VAL A 111 27.42 -8.40 4.58
CA VAL A 111 26.10 -8.88 5.00
C VAL A 111 25.52 -7.98 6.08
N GLU A 112 26.29 -7.66 7.13
CA GLU A 112 25.86 -6.71 8.18
C GLU A 112 25.50 -5.33 7.61
N LYS A 113 26.33 -4.79 6.71
CA LYS A 113 26.04 -3.53 6.02
C LYS A 113 24.77 -3.62 5.18
N GLU A 114 24.45 -4.76 4.58
CA GLU A 114 23.21 -4.95 3.83
C GLU A 114 21.99 -5.09 4.75
N PHE A 115 22.10 -5.72 5.92
CA PHE A 115 21.05 -5.74 6.94
C PHE A 115 20.64 -4.32 7.35
N LEU A 116 21.61 -3.48 7.73
CA LEU A 116 21.35 -2.09 8.10
C LEU A 116 20.66 -1.31 6.96
N LYS A 117 21.05 -1.55 5.70
CA LYS A 117 20.41 -0.93 4.55
C LYS A 117 18.99 -1.44 4.31
N VAL A 118 18.69 -2.71 4.61
CA VAL A 118 17.33 -3.25 4.50
C VAL A 118 16.45 -2.60 5.56
N VAL A 119 16.87 -2.59 6.83
CA VAL A 119 16.13 -1.98 7.95
C VAL A 119 15.83 -0.51 7.68
N THR A 120 16.84 0.30 7.36
CA THR A 120 16.66 1.72 7.02
C THR A 120 15.80 1.96 5.77
N THR A 121 15.74 1.01 4.84
CA THR A 121 14.82 1.11 3.69
C THR A 121 13.39 0.76 4.10
N LEU A 122 13.23 -0.20 5.01
CA LEU A 122 11.93 -0.63 5.53
C LEU A 122 11.26 0.47 6.34
N GLU A 123 11.99 1.15 7.23
CA GLU A 123 11.51 2.33 7.98
C GLU A 123 10.99 3.44 7.03
N LYS A 124 11.71 3.69 5.94
CA LYS A 124 11.27 4.65 4.91
C LYS A 124 10.00 4.19 4.20
N VAL A 125 9.82 2.88 4.03
CA VAL A 125 8.61 2.32 3.42
C VAL A 125 7.44 2.47 4.38
N GLU A 126 7.61 2.15 5.67
CA GLU A 126 6.62 2.33 6.73
C GLU A 126 6.07 3.76 6.76
N GLY A 127 6.95 4.76 6.72
CA GLY A 127 6.56 6.18 6.65
C GLY A 127 5.77 6.57 5.39
N LYS A 128 5.76 5.73 4.34
CA LYS A 128 5.04 5.97 3.08
C LYS A 128 3.84 5.04 2.85
N ILE A 129 3.58 4.06 3.72
CA ILE A 129 2.50 3.05 3.53
C ILE A 129 1.14 3.75 3.32
N GLY A 130 0.79 4.73 4.15
CA GLY A 130 -0.51 5.42 4.07
C GLY A 130 -0.77 6.12 2.72
N ARG A 131 0.28 6.62 2.07
CA ARG A 131 0.19 7.29 0.76
C ARG A 131 0.32 6.31 -0.41
N ARG A 132 0.98 5.17 -0.22
CA ARG A 132 1.35 4.24 -1.29
C ARG A 132 0.88 2.81 -1.05
N VAL A 133 -0.28 2.61 -0.42
CA VAL A 133 -0.88 1.32 0.00
C VAL A 133 -0.66 0.19 -1.02
N LYS A 134 -1.09 0.38 -2.28
CA LYS A 134 -0.98 -0.66 -3.32
C LYS A 134 0.47 -1.00 -3.68
N ARG A 135 1.37 -0.01 -3.72
CA ARG A 135 2.80 -0.24 -4.00
C ARG A 135 3.48 -0.88 -2.79
N ALA A 136 3.17 -0.40 -1.59
CA ALA A 136 3.66 -0.93 -0.33
C ALA A 136 3.34 -2.42 -0.18
N GLY A 137 2.08 -2.82 -0.38
CA GLY A 137 1.68 -4.24 -0.33
C GLY A 137 2.45 -5.12 -1.31
N LYS A 138 2.61 -4.69 -2.57
CA LYS A 138 3.41 -5.44 -3.55
C LYS A 138 4.89 -5.50 -3.19
N GLY A 139 5.44 -4.42 -2.64
CA GLY A 139 6.84 -4.35 -2.24
C GLY A 139 7.16 -5.23 -1.05
N LEU A 140 6.32 -5.18 0.00
CA LEU A 140 6.45 -5.97 1.22
C LEU A 140 6.30 -7.47 0.90
N ALA A 141 5.24 -7.87 0.19
CA ALA A 141 5.05 -9.27 -0.20
C ALA A 141 6.21 -9.82 -1.06
N LYS A 142 6.83 -8.97 -1.89
CA LYS A 142 8.01 -9.37 -2.68
C LYS A 142 9.29 -9.41 -1.85
N ALA A 143 9.41 -8.59 -0.82
CA ALA A 143 10.54 -8.61 0.10
C ALA A 143 10.50 -9.85 1.00
N GLU A 144 9.32 -10.19 1.53
CA GLU A 144 9.08 -11.39 2.35
C GLU A 144 9.46 -12.67 1.60
N LYS A 145 8.95 -12.84 0.37
CA LYS A 145 9.31 -13.98 -0.51
C LYS A 145 10.82 -14.10 -0.79
N ARG A 146 11.60 -13.03 -0.62
CA ARG A 146 13.05 -13.03 -0.87
C ARG A 146 13.86 -13.29 0.40
N LEU A 147 13.27 -13.11 1.57
CA LEU A 147 13.84 -13.46 2.86
C LEU A 147 13.51 -14.91 3.27
N ALA A 148 12.41 -15.46 2.78
CA ALA A 148 12.04 -16.85 3.01
C ALA A 148 13.19 -17.81 2.66
N GLY A 149 13.61 -18.62 3.63
CA GLY A 149 14.69 -19.60 3.50
C GLY A 149 16.10 -19.02 3.37
N LEU A 150 16.28 -17.70 3.53
CA LEU A 150 17.59 -17.07 3.34
C LEU A 150 18.58 -17.43 4.46
N ALA A 151 18.11 -17.61 5.68
CA ALA A 151 18.90 -17.99 6.85
C ALA A 151 19.59 -19.37 6.72
N ASP A 152 19.11 -20.21 5.81
CA ASP A 152 19.64 -21.57 5.60
C ASP A 152 20.70 -21.66 4.49
N THR A 153 21.04 -20.51 3.89
CA THR A 153 21.98 -20.42 2.77
C THR A 153 23.36 -19.91 3.21
N GLY A 154 24.34 -19.98 2.31
CA GLY A 154 25.68 -19.44 2.55
C GLY A 154 25.71 -17.91 2.66
N LEU A 155 26.76 -17.37 3.29
CA LEU A 155 26.96 -15.91 3.49
C LEU A 155 26.80 -15.08 2.20
N LYS A 156 27.24 -15.62 1.06
CA LYS A 156 27.17 -14.92 -0.24
C LYS A 156 25.74 -14.87 -0.76
N GLU A 157 24.99 -15.95 -0.60
CA GLU A 157 23.59 -16.08 -0.96
C GLU A 157 22.74 -15.16 -0.08
N VAL A 158 23.03 -15.12 1.23
CA VAL A 158 22.45 -14.16 2.19
C VAL A 158 22.67 -12.72 1.72
N GLU A 159 23.91 -12.33 1.39
CA GLU A 159 24.21 -10.98 0.88
C GLU A 159 23.35 -10.63 -0.35
N GLN A 160 23.24 -11.56 -1.29
CA GLN A 160 22.46 -11.38 -2.52
C GLN A 160 20.95 -11.32 -2.25
N GLY A 161 20.44 -12.15 -1.34
CA GLY A 161 19.04 -12.14 -0.91
C GLY A 161 18.68 -10.80 -0.30
N LEU A 162 19.46 -10.32 0.67
CA LEU A 162 19.26 -9.00 1.29
C LEU A 162 19.28 -7.87 0.27
N ARG A 163 20.21 -7.90 -0.70
CA ARG A 163 20.23 -6.92 -1.80
C ARG A 163 18.95 -6.95 -2.65
N ARG A 164 18.40 -8.14 -2.93
CA ARG A 164 17.15 -8.32 -3.69
C ARG A 164 15.94 -7.83 -2.87
N THR A 165 15.88 -8.16 -1.59
CA THR A 165 14.87 -7.66 -0.63
C THR A 165 14.87 -6.14 -0.60
N ARG A 166 16.05 -5.52 -0.40
CA ARG A 166 16.20 -4.05 -0.45
C ARG A 166 15.72 -3.46 -1.77
N LYS A 167 16.06 -4.08 -2.91
CA LYS A 167 15.61 -3.61 -4.23
C LYS A 167 14.08 -3.67 -4.37
N ALA A 168 13.42 -4.67 -3.78
CA ALA A 168 11.95 -4.75 -3.76
C ALA A 168 11.34 -3.60 -2.95
N LEU A 169 11.89 -3.32 -1.76
CA LEU A 169 11.44 -2.22 -0.90
C LEU A 169 11.68 -0.85 -1.55
N LYS A 170 12.82 -0.63 -2.21
CA LYS A 170 13.10 0.63 -2.92
C LYS A 170 12.09 0.96 -4.02
N ARG A 171 11.47 -0.04 -4.65
CA ARG A 171 10.42 0.18 -5.66
C ARG A 171 9.15 0.80 -5.08
N VAL A 172 8.94 0.69 -3.77
CA VAL A 172 7.84 1.37 -3.07
C VAL A 172 8.15 2.86 -2.91
N LEU A 173 9.44 3.22 -2.77
CA LEU A 173 9.92 4.58 -2.56
C LEU A 173 10.07 5.39 -3.85
N ALA A 174 10.22 4.71 -4.99
CA ALA A 174 10.14 5.28 -6.34
C ALA A 174 8.69 5.63 -6.67
#